data_AF-T1C5Q4-F1
#
_entry.id   AF-T1C5Q4-F1
#
_cell.length_a   1.000
_cell.length_b   1.000
_cell.length_c   1.000
_cell.angle_alpha   90.00
_cell.angle_beta   90.00
_cell.angle_gamma   90.00
#
_symmetry.space_group_name_H-M   'P 1'
#
loop_
_entity.id
_entity.type
_entity.pdbx_description
1 polymer ?
#
loop_
_entity_poly.entity_id
_entity_poly.type
_entity_poly.pdbx_seq_one_letter_code
_entity_poly.pdbx_strand_id
1 'polypeptide(L)'
;MTHERVAIQPVGASTRERTRIADYVLRRGFSMLVLAPGDRRPPREGLHLFDRTGESLCPRPNGRPIRIVRVESPSDLARAREIGAVDGAVAVSWIRDRIIPLENLRASAGTSFRVWTLIERPSELPAALGALEHGADGVVIPADSFEAVDAIQGALENRPPVLTGWRLARLRTVRPAGMGDRVLVDT
;
A
#
# COMPACT_ATOMS: atom_id res chain seq x y z
N MET A 1 -12.62 1.48 7.78
CA MET A 1 -12.12 2.84 7.49
C MET A 1 -10.64 2.86 7.07
N THR A 2 -9.82 1.84 7.35
CA THR A 2 -8.37 1.92 7.12
C THR A 2 -7.91 1.72 5.68
N HIS A 3 -8.68 0.99 4.83
CA HIS A 3 -8.30 0.73 3.43
C HIS A 3 -8.19 1.98 2.56
N GLU A 4 -8.91 3.06 2.88
CA GLU A 4 -8.92 4.31 2.11
C GLU A 4 -7.67 5.18 2.34
N ARG A 5 -6.81 4.81 3.29
CA ARG A 5 -5.55 5.51 3.59
C ARG A 5 -4.32 4.65 3.27
N VAL A 6 -4.53 3.48 2.66
CA VAL A 6 -3.48 2.52 2.32
C VAL A 6 -3.42 2.38 0.80
N ALA A 7 -2.35 2.91 0.20
CA ALA A 7 -2.01 2.65 -1.19
C ALA A 7 -1.15 1.38 -1.27
N ILE A 8 -1.56 0.41 -2.08
CA ILE A 8 -0.72 -0.75 -2.37
C ILE A 8 0.12 -0.45 -3.61
N GLN A 9 1.41 -0.71 -3.54
CA GLN A 9 2.31 -0.71 -4.69
C GLN A 9 2.57 -2.16 -5.11
N PRO A 10 1.96 -2.67 -6.18
CA PRO A 10 2.34 -3.96 -6.75
C PRO A 10 3.81 -3.94 -7.15
N VAL A 11 4.58 -4.88 -6.63
CA VAL A 11 5.99 -5.09 -6.96
C VAL A 11 6.10 -6.43 -7.71
N GLY A 12 6.92 -6.48 -8.74
CA GLY A 12 7.07 -7.70 -9.55
C GLY A 12 7.99 -7.46 -10.74
N ALA A 13 8.61 -8.54 -11.21
CA ALA A 13 9.60 -8.51 -12.28
C ALA A 13 8.99 -8.13 -13.64
N SER A 14 7.67 -8.33 -13.80
CA SER A 14 6.95 -8.03 -15.05
C SER A 14 5.66 -7.24 -14.81
N THR A 15 5.24 -6.49 -15.84
CA THR A 15 3.93 -5.81 -15.85
C THR A 15 2.78 -6.79 -15.65
N ARG A 16 2.89 -8.02 -16.17
CA ARG A 16 1.85 -9.05 -16.04
C ARG A 16 1.68 -9.48 -14.58
N GLU A 17 2.78 -9.67 -13.86
CA GLU A 17 2.78 -10.02 -12.44
C GLU A 17 2.17 -8.90 -11.60
N ARG A 18 2.64 -7.66 -11.78
CA ARG A 18 2.08 -6.48 -11.10
C ARG A 18 0.60 -6.28 -11.38
N THR A 19 0.14 -6.52 -12.62
CA THR A 19 -1.28 -6.48 -12.97
C THR A 19 -2.10 -7.50 -12.19
N ARG A 20 -1.61 -8.75 -12.08
CA ARG A 20 -2.30 -9.79 -11.29
C ARG A 20 -2.41 -9.42 -9.81
N ILE A 21 -1.35 -8.86 -9.25
CA ILE A 21 -1.34 -8.37 -7.86
C ILE A 21 -2.31 -7.20 -7.71
N ALA A 22 -2.29 -6.22 -8.61
CA ALA A 22 -3.23 -5.10 -8.61
C ALA A 22 -4.69 -5.57 -8.64
N ASP A 23 -5.03 -6.52 -9.52
CA ASP A 23 -6.38 -7.09 -9.57
C ASP A 23 -6.78 -7.79 -8.26
N TYR A 24 -5.82 -8.45 -7.60
CA TYR A 24 -6.04 -9.10 -6.31
C TYR A 24 -6.26 -8.08 -5.19
N VAL A 25 -5.44 -7.02 -5.15
CA VAL A 25 -5.59 -5.87 -4.24
C VAL A 25 -7.00 -5.27 -4.35
N LEU A 26 -7.47 -5.04 -5.58
CA LEU A 26 -8.82 -4.51 -5.82
C LEU A 26 -9.92 -5.46 -5.35
N ARG A 27 -9.73 -6.78 -5.49
CA ARG A 27 -10.66 -7.80 -4.98
C ARG A 27 -10.71 -7.86 -3.46
N ARG A 28 -9.60 -7.54 -2.78
CA ARG A 28 -9.54 -7.39 -1.31
C ARG A 28 -10.15 -6.09 -0.79
N GLY A 29 -10.61 -5.20 -1.69
CA GLY A 29 -11.36 -4.01 -1.32
C GLY A 29 -10.51 -2.75 -1.14
N PHE A 30 -9.21 -2.81 -1.42
CA PHE A 30 -8.39 -1.61 -1.52
C PHE A 30 -8.80 -0.82 -2.78
N SER A 31 -8.83 0.51 -2.65
CA SER A 31 -9.19 1.42 -3.74
C SER A 31 -8.01 2.27 -4.23
N MET A 32 -6.83 2.11 -3.61
CA MET A 32 -5.68 2.97 -3.83
C MET A 32 -4.46 2.17 -4.28
N LEU A 33 -3.89 2.54 -5.42
CA LEU A 33 -2.79 1.82 -6.06
C LEU A 33 -1.67 2.78 -6.48
N VAL A 34 -0.43 2.34 -6.29
CA VAL A 34 0.75 2.97 -6.87
C VAL A 34 1.26 2.11 -8.02
N LEU A 35 1.17 2.65 -9.23
CA LEU A 35 1.54 1.98 -10.47
C LEU A 35 3.00 2.27 -10.83
N ALA A 36 3.70 1.26 -11.34
CA ALA A 36 5.03 1.43 -11.92
C ALA A 36 4.91 1.93 -13.37
N PRO A 37 5.99 2.54 -13.93
CA PRO A 37 6.02 2.88 -15.34
C PRO A 37 5.68 1.69 -16.24
N GLY A 38 4.74 1.90 -17.17
CA GLY A 38 4.26 0.87 -18.10
C GLY A 38 3.11 0.00 -17.57
N ASP A 39 2.72 0.13 -16.31
CA ASP A 39 1.52 -0.54 -15.80
C ASP A 39 0.25 0.06 -16.41
N ARG A 40 -0.71 -0.81 -16.74
CA ARG A 40 -2.01 -0.37 -17.26
C ARG A 40 -2.90 0.07 -16.11
N ARG A 41 -3.68 1.11 -16.35
CA ARG A 41 -4.75 1.53 -15.43
C ARG A 41 -5.78 0.38 -15.30
N PRO A 42 -6.11 -0.05 -14.07
CA PRO A 42 -7.20 -1.01 -13.88
C PRO A 42 -8.54 -0.42 -14.36
N PRO A 43 -9.41 -1.23 -15.02
CA PRO A 43 -10.68 -0.78 -15.56
C PRO A 43 -11.77 -0.71 -14.46
N ARG A 44 -11.49 0.02 -13.38
CA ARG A 44 -12.41 0.23 -12.26
C ARG A 44 -12.49 1.72 -11.94
N GLU A 45 -13.71 2.20 -11.73
CA GLU A 45 -13.97 3.58 -11.33
C GLU A 45 -13.75 3.78 -9.82
N GLY A 46 -13.60 5.04 -9.40
CA GLY A 46 -13.40 5.39 -7.99
C GLY A 46 -12.03 4.99 -7.42
N LEU A 47 -11.05 4.65 -8.27
CA LEU A 47 -9.69 4.33 -7.84
C LEU A 47 -8.85 5.58 -7.62
N HIS A 48 -8.10 5.59 -6.53
CA HIS A 48 -7.06 6.57 -6.24
C HIS A 48 -5.72 6.03 -6.76
N LEU A 49 -5.32 6.47 -7.95
CA LEU A 49 -4.11 5.97 -8.62
C LEU A 49 -2.97 6.97 -8.49
N PHE A 50 -1.78 6.46 -8.25
CA PHE A 50 -0.54 7.21 -8.23
C PHE A 50 0.46 6.56 -9.19
N ASP A 51 1.27 7.36 -9.88
CA ASP A 51 2.47 6.87 -10.55
C ASP A 51 3.68 7.07 -9.64
N ARG A 52 4.55 6.06 -9.57
CA ARG A 52 5.87 6.21 -8.95
C ARG A 52 6.90 6.59 -9.99
N THR A 53 7.41 7.81 -9.91
CA THR A 53 8.45 8.35 -10.80
C THR A 53 9.63 8.81 -9.97
N GLY A 54 10.65 7.96 -9.86
CA GLY A 54 11.84 8.22 -9.04
C GLY A 54 11.47 8.56 -7.59
N GLU A 55 11.80 9.79 -7.18
CA GLU A 55 11.54 10.33 -5.84
C GLU A 55 10.21 11.09 -5.74
N SER A 56 9.19 10.69 -6.52
CA SER A 56 7.87 11.33 -6.46
C SER A 56 6.72 10.34 -6.67
N LEU A 57 5.64 10.57 -5.93
CA LEU A 57 4.32 9.98 -6.19
C LEU A 57 3.47 11.01 -6.93
N CYS A 58 2.99 10.66 -8.12
CA CYS A 58 2.20 11.55 -8.96
C CYS A 58 0.74 11.06 -8.97
N PRO A 59 -0.21 11.73 -8.29
CA PRO A 59 -1.60 11.33 -8.33
C PRO A 59 -2.17 11.48 -9.76
N ARG A 60 -2.92 10.50 -10.24
CA ARG A 60 -3.64 10.55 -11.54
C ARG A 60 -5.06 11.09 -11.36
N PRO A 61 -5.68 11.71 -12.40
CA PRO A 61 -5.10 11.97 -13.72
C PRO A 61 -4.11 13.15 -13.74
N ASN A 62 -4.29 14.17 -12.90
CA ASN A 62 -3.49 15.41 -12.92
C ASN A 62 -3.25 15.97 -11.50
N GLY A 63 -2.59 15.20 -10.64
CA GLY A 63 -2.21 15.62 -9.31
C GLY A 63 -0.84 16.30 -9.26
N ARG A 64 -0.65 17.22 -8.30
CA ARG A 64 0.67 17.77 -8.00
C ARG A 64 1.58 16.64 -7.49
N PRO A 65 2.83 16.53 -8.00
CA PRO A 65 3.78 15.53 -7.50
C PRO A 65 4.01 15.67 -5.99
N ILE A 66 3.97 14.55 -5.29
CA ILE A 66 4.31 14.44 -3.87
C ILE A 66 5.75 13.95 -3.81
N ARG A 67 6.67 14.84 -3.40
CA ARG A 67 8.09 14.51 -3.30
C ARG A 67 8.35 13.55 -2.15
N ILE A 68 9.16 12.53 -2.42
CA ILE A 68 9.57 11.51 -1.45
C ILE A 68 10.90 11.96 -0.83
N VAL A 69 10.94 12.12 0.48
CA VAL A 69 12.14 12.41 1.24
C VAL A 69 12.54 11.16 2.01
N ARG A 70 13.76 10.69 1.75
CA ARG A 70 14.40 9.68 2.60
C ARG A 70 14.87 10.35 3.89
N VAL A 71 14.42 9.81 5.02
CA VAL A 71 14.72 10.38 6.35
C VAL A 71 15.70 9.48 7.08
N GLU A 72 16.93 9.97 7.22
CA GLU A 72 18.01 9.33 7.97
C GLU A 72 18.40 10.14 9.20
N SER A 73 18.14 11.45 9.16
CA SER A 73 18.59 12.43 10.13
C SER A 73 17.49 13.47 10.44
N PRO A 74 17.61 14.21 11.56
CA PRO A 74 16.71 15.34 11.84
C PRO A 74 16.71 16.43 10.76
N SER A 75 17.81 16.64 10.03
CA SER A 75 17.85 17.60 8.91
C SER A 75 16.97 17.18 7.74
N ASP A 76 16.84 15.88 7.47
CA ASP A 76 15.95 15.39 6.41
C ASP A 76 14.50 15.61 6.78
N LEU A 77 14.16 15.49 8.07
CA LEU A 77 12.82 15.80 8.59
C LEU A 77 12.48 17.28 8.42
N ALA A 78 13.44 18.18 8.69
CA ALA A 78 13.26 19.62 8.44
C ALA A 78 13.03 19.91 6.96
N ARG A 79 13.81 19.29 6.06
CA ARG A 79 13.61 19.39 4.61
C ARG A 79 12.24 18.87 4.18
N ALA A 80 11.81 17.70 4.68
CA ALA A 80 10.50 17.14 4.37
C ALA A 80 9.36 18.09 4.76
N ARG A 81 9.52 18.79 5.87
CA ARG A 81 8.55 19.77 6.33
C ARG A 81 8.49 21.02 5.46
N GLU A 82 9.64 21.59 5.07
CA GLU A 82 9.68 22.73 4.14
C GLU A 82 8.99 22.37 2.82
N ILE A 83 9.28 21.18 2.30
CA ILE A 83 8.64 20.62 1.12
C ILE A 83 7.13 20.55 1.32
N GLY A 84 6.67 19.95 2.42
CA GLY A 84 5.26 19.82 2.73
C GLY A 84 4.54 21.17 2.85
N ALA A 85 5.15 22.15 3.51
CA ALA A 85 4.58 23.49 3.68
C ALA A 85 4.43 24.23 2.34
N VAL A 86 5.38 24.09 1.43
CA VAL A 86 5.35 24.73 0.10
C VAL A 86 4.45 23.97 -0.89
N ASP A 87 4.49 22.63 -0.84
CA ASP A 87 3.80 21.79 -1.82
C ASP A 87 2.38 21.39 -1.42
N GLY A 88 2.05 21.54 -0.14
CA GLY A 88 0.80 21.06 0.46
C GLY A 88 0.79 19.55 0.72
N ALA A 89 1.83 18.82 0.30
CA ALA A 89 2.01 17.40 0.61
C ALA A 89 3.49 16.98 0.56
N VAL A 90 3.87 16.01 1.39
CA VAL A 90 5.18 15.34 1.34
C VAL A 90 5.02 13.85 1.62
N ALA A 91 5.91 13.06 1.02
CA ALA A 91 6.06 11.64 1.27
C ALA A 91 7.38 11.41 2.02
N VAL A 92 7.39 10.57 3.05
CA VAL A 92 8.62 10.21 3.78
C VAL A 92 8.87 8.71 3.74
N SER A 93 10.13 8.33 3.59
CA SER A 93 10.59 6.93 3.69
C SER A 93 11.71 6.87 4.72
N TRP A 94 11.56 6.03 5.73
CA TRP A 94 12.55 5.87 6.79
C TRP A 94 13.53 4.77 6.41
N ILE A 95 14.81 4.94 6.72
CA ILE A 95 15.84 3.91 6.41
C ILE A 95 16.02 2.93 7.58
N ARG A 96 15.28 3.13 8.67
CA ARG A 96 15.34 2.30 9.89
C ARG A 96 13.92 2.11 10.42
N ASP A 97 13.71 1.08 11.24
CA ASP A 97 12.41 0.72 11.83
C ASP A 97 11.85 1.78 12.83
N ARG A 98 12.44 2.98 12.87
CA ARG A 98 11.97 4.13 13.64
C ARG A 98 11.14 5.03 12.75
N ILE A 99 9.83 4.93 12.90
CA ILE A 99 8.93 5.99 12.47
C ILE A 99 8.85 7.01 13.61
N ILE A 100 9.36 8.21 13.36
CA ILE A 100 9.21 9.34 14.28
C ILE A 100 7.74 9.75 14.27
N PRO A 101 7.12 10.08 15.43
CA PRO A 101 5.77 10.62 15.46
C PRO A 101 5.62 11.79 14.48
N LEU A 102 4.81 11.59 13.44
CA LEU A 102 4.63 12.52 12.32
C LEU A 102 3.92 13.81 12.76
N GLU A 103 3.34 13.77 13.94
CA GLU A 103 2.87 14.90 14.73
C GLU A 103 3.86 16.07 14.69
N ASN A 104 5.15 15.79 14.91
CA ASN A 104 6.23 16.80 14.92
C ASN A 104 6.49 17.42 13.54
N LEU A 105 6.24 16.66 12.47
CA LEU A 105 6.43 17.10 11.09
C LEU A 105 5.46 18.26 10.79
N ARG A 106 4.25 18.24 11.37
CA ARG A 106 3.23 19.30 11.23
C ARG A 106 3.32 20.39 12.29
N ALA A 107 3.77 20.06 13.51
CA ALA A 107 3.60 20.84 14.75
C ALA A 107 4.20 22.27 14.80
N SER A 108 4.78 22.80 13.74
CA SER A 108 5.25 24.20 13.74
C SER A 108 5.32 24.83 12.34
N ALA A 109 4.70 24.22 11.32
CA ALA A 109 4.71 24.74 9.96
C ALA A 109 3.75 25.94 9.76
N GLY A 110 2.90 26.25 10.75
CA GLY A 110 1.85 27.28 10.66
C GLY A 110 0.76 26.99 9.61
N THR A 111 0.95 25.94 8.80
CA THR A 111 0.13 25.55 7.66
C THR A 111 -0.06 24.04 7.71
N SER A 112 -1.28 23.58 7.41
CA SER A 112 -1.58 22.14 7.33
C SER A 112 -1.22 21.62 5.95
N PHE A 113 -0.40 20.58 5.88
CA PHE A 113 -0.12 19.82 4.66
C PHE A 113 -0.29 18.32 4.91
N ARG A 114 -0.41 17.56 3.82
CA ARG A 114 -0.58 16.11 3.87
C ARG A 114 0.74 15.36 3.99
N VAL A 115 0.78 14.31 4.81
CA VAL A 115 1.96 13.47 5.02
C VAL A 115 1.64 12.05 4.58
N TRP A 116 2.45 11.54 3.65
CA TRP A 116 2.44 10.14 3.25
C TRP A 116 3.65 9.44 3.84
N THR A 117 3.49 8.21 4.30
CA THR A 117 4.63 7.37 4.70
C THR A 117 4.78 6.21 3.73
N LEU A 118 6.01 5.96 3.29
CA LEU A 118 6.34 4.85 2.40
C LEU A 118 7.22 3.90 3.18
N ILE A 119 6.94 2.61 3.02
CA ILE A 119 7.84 1.55 3.44
C ILE A 119 8.40 0.82 2.23
N GLU A 120 9.58 0.25 2.39
CA GLU A 120 10.24 -0.50 1.32
C GLU A 120 10.10 -2.01 1.53
N ARG A 121 9.85 -2.44 2.77
CA ARG A 121 9.80 -3.85 3.15
C ARG A 121 8.52 -4.19 3.93
N PRO A 122 7.94 -5.38 3.74
CA PRO A 122 6.78 -5.84 4.52
C PRO A 122 7.01 -5.85 6.04
N SER A 123 8.26 -6.02 6.52
CA SER A 123 8.60 -5.99 7.95
C SER A 123 8.29 -4.65 8.63
N GLU A 124 8.18 -3.57 7.85
CA GLU A 124 7.92 -2.22 8.34
C GLU A 124 6.40 -1.92 8.43
N LEU A 125 5.55 -2.89 8.07
CA LEU A 125 4.10 -2.77 8.09
C LEU A 125 3.54 -2.30 9.45
N PRO A 126 3.92 -2.88 10.62
CA PRO A 126 3.39 -2.42 11.90
C PRO A 126 3.69 -0.95 12.16
N ALA A 127 4.90 -0.51 11.79
CA ALA A 127 5.29 0.88 11.93
C ALA A 127 4.43 1.76 11.01
N ALA A 128 4.26 1.40 9.73
CA ALA A 128 3.42 2.14 8.78
C ALA A 128 1.98 2.29 9.28
N LEU A 129 1.41 1.25 9.89
CA LEU A 129 0.07 1.33 10.48
C LEU A 129 0.05 2.27 11.69
N GLY A 130 1.04 2.20 12.58
CA GLY A 130 1.20 3.18 13.66
C GLY A 130 1.33 4.61 13.14
N ALA A 131 1.97 4.83 11.98
CA ALA A 131 2.05 6.15 11.36
C ALA A 131 0.66 6.73 11.03
N LEU A 132 -0.30 5.90 10.62
CA LEU A 132 -1.69 6.34 10.37
C LEU A 132 -2.38 6.79 11.66
N GLU A 133 -2.06 6.16 12.79
CA GLU A 133 -2.57 6.53 14.13
C GLU A 133 -1.93 7.83 14.62
N HIS A 134 -0.65 8.05 14.30
CA HIS A 134 0.14 9.22 14.68
C HIS A 134 0.16 10.34 13.62
N GLY A 135 -0.82 10.36 12.71
CA GLY A 135 -1.11 11.53 11.87
C GLY A 135 -0.61 11.51 10.42
N ALA A 136 -0.13 10.39 9.88
CA ALA A 136 0.05 10.23 8.43
C ALA A 136 -1.31 10.26 7.73
N ASP A 137 -1.50 11.03 6.67
CA ASP A 137 -2.75 11.01 5.89
C ASP A 137 -2.91 9.71 5.09
N GLY A 138 -1.80 9.11 4.65
CA GLY A 138 -1.80 7.83 3.97
C GLY A 138 -0.45 7.10 4.02
N VAL A 139 -0.47 5.82 3.69
CA VAL A 139 0.73 4.98 3.61
C VAL A 139 0.81 4.25 2.28
N VAL A 140 2.02 4.08 1.75
CA VAL A 140 2.31 3.26 0.58
C VAL A 140 3.03 2.01 1.02
N ILE A 141 2.45 0.86 0.69
CA ILE A 141 2.95 -0.45 1.10
C ILE A 141 3.22 -1.30 -0.15
N PRO A 142 4.46 -1.81 -0.33
CA PRO A 142 4.76 -2.72 -1.44
C PRO A 142 4.12 -4.08 -1.19
N ALA A 143 3.60 -4.69 -2.25
CA ALA A 143 3.13 -6.07 -2.23
C ALA A 143 3.67 -6.81 -3.45
N ASP A 144 4.46 -7.84 -3.21
CA ASP A 144 5.12 -8.67 -4.23
C ASP A 144 4.37 -9.99 -4.51
N SER A 145 3.34 -10.28 -3.74
CA SER A 145 2.63 -11.56 -3.76
C SER A 145 1.20 -11.39 -3.26
N PHE A 146 0.34 -12.37 -3.53
CA PHE A 146 -1.01 -12.40 -2.96
C PHE A 146 -0.99 -12.58 -1.45
N GLU A 147 -0.03 -13.35 -0.93
CA GLU A 147 0.19 -13.54 0.51
C GLU A 147 0.55 -12.21 1.20
N ALA A 148 1.39 -11.38 0.57
CA ALA A 148 1.67 -10.04 1.10
C ALA A 148 0.40 -9.17 1.18
N VAL A 149 -0.46 -9.21 0.16
CA VAL A 149 -1.75 -8.48 0.18
C VAL A 149 -2.66 -8.98 1.31
N ASP A 150 -2.73 -10.30 1.51
CA ASP A 150 -3.53 -10.89 2.58
C ASP A 150 -2.98 -10.54 3.98
N ALA A 151 -1.65 -10.51 4.14
CA ALA A 151 -1.01 -10.09 5.38
C ALA A 151 -1.30 -8.62 5.70
N ILE A 152 -1.26 -7.73 4.69
CA ILE A 152 -1.60 -6.31 4.85
C ILE A 152 -3.07 -6.17 5.25
N GLN A 153 -3.99 -6.88 4.59
CA GLN A 153 -5.40 -6.87 4.95
C GLN A 153 -5.63 -7.39 6.37
N GLY A 154 -5.01 -8.51 6.75
CA GLY A 154 -5.13 -9.08 8.10
C GLY A 154 -4.68 -8.10 9.18
N ALA A 155 -3.53 -7.45 8.96
CA ALA A 155 -3.01 -6.43 9.87
C ALA A 155 -3.96 -5.23 10.02
N LEU A 156 -4.61 -4.79 8.93
CA LEU A 156 -5.59 -3.69 8.95
C LEU A 156 -6.91 -4.05 9.65
N GLU A 157 -7.30 -5.32 9.61
CA GLU A 157 -8.52 -5.82 10.23
C GLU A 157 -8.34 -6.16 11.72
N ASN A 158 -7.14 -5.92 12.30
CA ASN A 158 -6.75 -6.42 13.63
C ASN A 158 -7.05 -7.92 13.81
N ARG A 159 -7.04 -8.67 12.70
CA ARG A 159 -7.11 -10.12 12.73
C ARG A 159 -5.67 -10.59 12.76
N PRO A 160 -5.22 -11.34 13.80
CA PRO A 160 -3.94 -12.01 13.67
C PRO A 160 -3.98 -12.76 12.33
N PRO A 161 -2.92 -12.68 11.50
CA PRO A 161 -2.93 -13.34 10.21
C PRO A 161 -3.32 -14.77 10.47
N VAL A 162 -4.47 -15.17 9.92
CA VAL A 162 -4.84 -16.57 9.90
C VAL A 162 -3.82 -17.17 8.95
N LEU A 163 -2.70 -17.62 9.51
CA LEU A 163 -1.74 -18.49 8.84
C LEU A 163 -2.45 -19.82 8.61
N THR A 164 -3.50 -19.84 7.80
CA THR A 164 -3.95 -21.06 7.14
C THR A 164 -2.90 -21.34 6.10
N GLY A 165 -1.84 -22.02 6.53
CA GLY A 165 -0.91 -22.67 5.62
C GLY A 165 -1.75 -23.53 4.69
N TRP A 166 -1.83 -23.14 3.42
CA TRP A 166 -2.47 -23.94 2.40
C TRP A 166 -1.74 -25.27 2.33
N ARG A 167 -2.41 -26.35 2.72
CA ARG A 167 -1.88 -27.70 2.57
C ARG A 167 -2.44 -28.27 1.29
N LEU A 168 -1.56 -28.82 0.45
CA LEU A 168 -1.96 -29.67 -0.66
C LEU A 168 -2.79 -30.83 -0.11
N ALA A 169 -4.09 -30.81 -0.39
CA ALA A 169 -4.98 -31.91 -0.08
C ALA A 169 -4.91 -32.94 -1.21
N ARG A 170 -4.74 -34.21 -0.85
CA ARG A 170 -4.82 -35.30 -1.83
C ARG A 170 -6.29 -35.52 -2.21
N LEU A 171 -6.63 -35.30 -3.48
CA LEU A 171 -7.90 -35.73 -4.07
C LEU A 171 -8.08 -37.23 -3.84
N ARG A 172 -9.10 -37.62 -3.06
CA ARG A 172 -9.39 -39.04 -2.79
C ARG A 172 -10.26 -39.66 -3.88
N THR A 173 -11.23 -38.91 -4.39
CA THR A 173 -12.22 -39.39 -5.38
C THR A 173 -12.80 -38.22 -6.17
N VAL A 174 -13.02 -38.41 -7.46
CA VAL A 174 -13.80 -37.51 -8.31
C VAL A 174 -15.03 -38.28 -8.78
N ARG A 175 -16.21 -37.68 -8.65
CA ARG A 175 -17.48 -38.27 -9.12
C ARG A 175 -18.22 -37.24 -9.99
N PRO A 176 -18.79 -37.63 -11.14
CA PRO A 176 -19.64 -36.75 -11.93
C PRO A 176 -20.88 -36.36 -11.11
N ALA A 177 -21.22 -35.06 -11.04
CA ALA A 177 -22.43 -34.59 -10.36
C ALA A 177 -23.64 -34.40 -11.29
N GLY A 178 -23.41 -34.33 -12.61
CA GLY A 178 -24.45 -34.22 -13.64
C GLY A 178 -24.07 -33.20 -14.72
N MET A 179 -25.00 -32.88 -15.63
CA MET A 179 -24.80 -31.80 -16.60
C MET A 179 -25.25 -30.46 -16.00
N GLY A 180 -24.28 -29.58 -15.69
CA GLY A 180 -24.52 -28.18 -15.28
C GLY A 180 -23.66 -27.66 -14.12
N ASP A 181 -22.45 -28.19 -13.92
CA ASP A 181 -21.78 -28.10 -12.62
C ASP A 181 -21.21 -26.71 -12.26
N ARG A 182 -21.64 -26.21 -11.10
CA ARG A 182 -20.82 -25.38 -10.20
C ARG A 182 -20.13 -26.31 -9.21
N VAL A 183 -18.83 -26.12 -9.00
CA VAL A 183 -18.05 -26.90 -8.03
C VAL A 183 -18.37 -26.41 -6.61
N LEU A 184 -18.84 -27.33 -5.76
CA LEU A 184 -18.89 -27.13 -4.31
C LEU A 184 -17.66 -27.80 -3.70
N VAL A 185 -16.79 -26.98 -3.10
CA VAL A 185 -15.68 -27.45 -2.26
C VAL A 185 -16.20 -27.44 -0.83
N ASP A 186 -16.50 -28.62 -0.30
CA ASP A 186 -16.76 -28.81 1.12
C ASP A 186 -15.41 -29.07 1.81
N THR A 187 -15.05 -28.21 2.77
CA THR A 187 -13.77 -28.27 3.51
C THR A 187 -13.98 -28.83 4.91
#